data_AF-A0A0A8JKM9-F1
#
_entry.id   AF-A0A0A8JKM9-F1
#
_cell.length_a   1.000
_cell.length_b   1.000
_cell.length_c   1.000
_cell.angle_alpha   90.00
_cell.angle_beta   90.00
_cell.angle_gamma   90.00
#
_symmetry.space_group_name_H-M   'P 1'
#
loop_
_entity.id
_entity.type
_entity.pdbx_description
1 polymer ?
#
loop_
_entity_poly.entity_id
_entity_poly.type
_entity_poly.pdbx_seq_one_letter_code
_entity_poly.pdbx_strand_id
1 'polypeptide(L)'
;MTVLNIFTPKPERWGLRGDPHLWDRLANSFESVALPCDKASFLEHFKRFFLEATDCSFEAEIEAIFVPEFDKGGMSSGDVSMKFWHEEGLPLLLSRLEKFQLEQLLDSEEGASELYGLDKDDCLDRTYPGVSELE
;
A
#
# COMPACT_ATOMS: atom_id res chain seq x y z
N MET A 1 3.84 5.80 13.34
CA MET A 1 3.59 5.66 11.89
C MET A 1 2.11 5.35 11.70
N THR A 2 1.41 6.06 10.83
CA THR A 2 -0.04 5.88 10.60
C THR A 2 -0.29 5.24 9.25
N VAL A 3 -1.51 4.71 9.06
CA VAL A 3 -1.94 4.14 7.77
C VAL A 3 -1.87 5.16 6.63
N LEU A 4 -1.83 6.46 6.92
CA LEU A 4 -1.65 7.53 5.93
C LEU A 4 -0.46 7.29 4.97
N ASN A 5 0.63 6.66 5.43
CA ASN A 5 1.80 6.43 4.60
C ASN A 5 1.50 5.58 3.35
N ILE A 6 0.57 4.63 3.41
CA ILE A 6 0.25 3.78 2.25
C ILE A 6 -0.53 4.54 1.16
N PHE A 7 -1.10 5.71 1.48
CA PHE A 7 -1.76 6.58 0.50
C PHE A 7 -0.76 7.43 -0.32
N THR A 8 0.53 7.36 0.01
CA THR A 8 1.60 8.10 -0.69
C THR A 8 2.59 7.13 -1.33
N PRO A 9 2.98 7.31 -2.61
CA PRO A 9 2.52 8.36 -3.54
C PRO A 9 1.11 8.10 -4.06
N LYS A 10 0.43 9.15 -4.55
CA LYS A 10 -0.83 8.99 -5.27
C LYS A 10 -0.62 8.20 -6.57
N PRO A 11 -1.61 7.43 -7.04
CA PRO A 11 -1.54 6.77 -8.34
C PRO A 11 -1.43 7.81 -9.47
N GLU A 12 -0.70 7.44 -10.52
CA GLU A 12 -0.48 8.31 -11.69
C GLU A 12 -1.70 8.37 -12.62
N ARG A 13 -2.57 7.34 -12.54
CA ARG A 13 -3.78 7.20 -13.35
C ARG A 13 -5.00 7.09 -12.44
N TRP A 14 -6.10 7.66 -12.92
CA TRP A 14 -7.39 7.72 -12.24
C TRP A 14 -8.48 7.33 -13.24
N GLY A 15 -9.59 6.75 -12.75
CA GLY A 15 -10.72 6.40 -13.60
C GLY A 15 -11.53 7.64 -14.02
N LEU A 16 -11.95 8.43 -13.04
CA LEU A 16 -12.78 9.62 -13.16
C LEU A 16 -12.23 10.76 -12.29
N ARG A 17 -12.77 11.97 -12.48
CA ARG A 17 -12.26 13.19 -11.83
C ARG A 17 -12.56 13.26 -10.34
N GLY A 18 -13.50 12.48 -9.83
CA GLY A 18 -13.81 12.34 -8.40
C GLY A 18 -12.85 11.41 -7.65
N ASP A 19 -12.15 10.50 -8.33
CA ASP A 19 -11.26 9.53 -7.67
C ASP A 19 -10.12 10.18 -6.86
N PRO A 20 -9.42 11.23 -7.35
CA PRO A 20 -8.40 11.91 -6.55
C PRO A 20 -8.99 12.53 -5.28
N HIS A 21 -10.20 13.08 -5.35
CA HIS A 21 -10.87 13.68 -4.19
C HIS A 21 -11.27 12.63 -3.16
N LEU A 22 -11.80 11.49 -3.62
CA LEU A 22 -12.09 10.36 -2.75
C LEU A 22 -10.83 9.80 -2.09
N TRP A 23 -9.72 9.71 -2.83
CA TRP A 23 -8.43 9.28 -2.29
C TRP A 23 -7.96 10.17 -1.13
N ASP A 24 -7.98 11.49 -1.32
CA ASP A 24 -7.64 12.43 -0.25
C ASP A 24 -8.60 12.33 0.94
N ARG A 25 -9.90 12.14 0.69
CA ARG A 25 -10.90 11.97 1.75
C ARG A 25 -10.62 10.71 2.57
N LEU A 26 -10.35 9.58 1.92
CA LEU A 26 -9.99 8.32 2.58
C LEU A 26 -8.68 8.45 3.35
N ALA A 27 -7.65 9.05 2.75
CA ALA A 27 -6.37 9.28 3.41
C ALA A 27 -6.54 10.04 4.75
N ASN A 28 -7.37 11.10 4.76
CA ASN A 28 -7.70 11.84 5.98
C ASN A 28 -8.46 10.98 7.00
N SER A 29 -9.43 10.17 6.57
CA SER A 29 -10.15 9.25 7.48
C SER A 29 -9.22 8.22 8.14
N PHE A 30 -8.17 7.81 7.44
CA PHE A 30 -7.15 6.88 7.94
C PHE A 30 -6.05 7.54 8.77
N GLU A 31 -6.02 8.87 8.90
CA GLU A 31 -5.02 9.59 9.72
C GLU A 31 -5.10 9.15 11.19
N SER A 32 -6.32 8.92 11.70
CA SER A 32 -6.57 8.47 13.08
C SER A 32 -6.33 6.98 13.30
N VAL A 33 -6.04 6.20 12.24
CA VAL A 33 -5.80 4.75 12.35
C VAL A 33 -4.30 4.48 12.52
N ALA A 34 -3.94 3.98 13.69
CA ALA A 34 -2.57 3.59 14.01
C ALA A 34 -2.20 2.25 13.35
N LEU A 35 -0.93 2.08 13.01
CA LEU A 35 -0.33 0.80 12.63
C LEU A 35 0.25 0.09 13.86
N PRO A 36 0.34 -1.26 13.87
CA PRO A 36 -0.03 -2.19 12.80
C PRO A 36 -1.55 -2.38 12.69
N CYS A 37 -2.05 -2.45 11.45
CA CYS A 37 -3.45 -2.76 11.14
C CYS A 37 -3.48 -4.01 10.25
N ASP A 38 -4.17 -5.06 10.68
CA ASP A 38 -4.34 -6.28 9.90
C ASP A 38 -5.12 -6.01 8.61
N LYS A 39 -4.87 -6.83 7.57
CA LYS A 39 -5.54 -6.72 6.27
C LYS A 39 -7.06 -6.73 6.37
N ALA A 40 -7.61 -7.59 7.23
CA ALA A 40 -9.05 -7.68 7.46
C ALA A 40 -9.62 -6.40 8.07
N SER A 41 -8.99 -5.88 9.12
CA SER A 41 -9.39 -4.63 9.76
C SER A 41 -9.25 -3.43 8.84
N PHE A 42 -8.19 -3.40 8.01
CA PHE A 42 -8.04 -2.37 6.98
C PHE A 42 -9.19 -2.41 5.97
N LEU A 43 -9.58 -3.59 5.51
CA LEU A 43 -10.71 -3.75 4.58
C LEU A 43 -12.03 -3.29 5.18
N GLU A 44 -12.31 -3.63 6.45
CA GLU A 44 -13.51 -3.16 7.15
C GLU A 44 -13.52 -1.64 7.29
N HIS A 45 -12.40 -1.04 7.70
CA HIS A 45 -12.25 0.41 7.76
C HIS A 45 -12.41 1.06 6.39
N PHE A 46 -11.82 0.47 5.35
CA PHE A 46 -11.90 0.97 3.98
C PHE A 46 -13.35 0.98 3.50
N LYS A 47 -14.07 -0.14 3.63
CA LYS A 47 -15.48 -0.24 3.24
C LYS A 47 -16.34 0.77 4.00
N ARG A 48 -16.11 0.93 5.30
CA ARG A 48 -16.84 1.90 6.13
C ARG A 48 -16.57 3.34 5.67
N PHE A 49 -15.31 3.74 5.55
CA PHE A 49 -14.96 5.11 5.13
C PHE A 49 -15.36 5.41 3.69
N PHE A 50 -15.36 4.39 2.81
CA PHE A 50 -15.86 4.51 1.46
C PHE A 50 -17.36 4.79 1.45
N LEU A 51 -18.14 4.04 2.23
CA LEU A 51 -19.56 4.26 2.41
C LEU A 51 -19.84 5.66 2.99
N GLU A 52 -19.10 6.08 4.01
CA GLU A 52 -19.25 7.41 4.62
C GLU A 52 -18.88 8.55 3.67
N ALA A 53 -17.99 8.32 2.69
CA ALA A 53 -17.53 9.34 1.75
C ALA A 53 -18.36 9.42 0.47
N THR A 54 -19.05 8.35 0.10
CA THR A 54 -19.75 8.22 -1.20
C THR A 54 -21.26 7.96 -1.05
N ASP A 55 -21.74 7.73 0.17
CA ASP A 55 -23.09 7.22 0.48
C ASP A 55 -23.47 5.93 -0.26
N CYS A 56 -22.46 5.22 -0.80
CA CYS A 56 -22.63 4.00 -1.58
C CYS A 56 -21.78 2.87 -1.03
N SER A 57 -22.35 1.66 -1.00
CA SER A 57 -21.59 0.48 -0.59
C SER A 57 -20.50 0.17 -1.61
N PHE A 58 -19.32 -0.21 -1.11
CA PHE A 58 -18.23 -0.69 -1.97
C PHE A 58 -18.59 -2.00 -2.72
N GLU A 59 -19.60 -2.74 -2.26
CA GLU A 59 -20.06 -3.98 -2.89
C GLU A 59 -21.22 -3.76 -3.88
N ALA A 60 -21.59 -2.50 -4.14
CA ALA A 60 -22.65 -2.19 -5.08
C ALA A 60 -22.22 -2.49 -6.53
N GLU A 61 -23.10 -3.14 -7.29
CA GLU A 61 -22.91 -3.41 -8.72
C GLU A 61 -23.23 -2.17 -9.57
N ILE A 62 -22.43 -1.11 -9.42
CA ILE A 62 -22.56 0.15 -10.16
C ILE A 62 -21.21 0.54 -10.77
N GLU A 63 -21.23 1.22 -11.93
CA GLU A 63 -19.99 1.57 -12.64
C GLU A 63 -19.32 2.84 -12.10
N ALA A 64 -20.14 3.79 -11.65
CA ALA A 64 -19.68 5.07 -11.11
C ALA A 64 -20.62 5.59 -10.02
N ILE A 65 -20.07 6.38 -9.10
CA ILE A 65 -20.81 7.07 -8.04
C ILE A 65 -20.64 8.56 -8.22
N PHE A 66 -21.74 9.30 -8.33
CA PHE A 66 -21.70 10.75 -8.32
C PHE A 66 -21.67 11.24 -6.86
N VAL A 67 -20.60 11.94 -6.49
CA VAL A 67 -20.45 12.56 -5.17
C VAL A 67 -20.51 14.08 -5.33
N PRO A 68 -21.63 14.74 -4.94
CA PRO A 68 -21.82 16.18 -5.15
C PRO A 68 -20.73 17.06 -4.52
N GLU A 69 -20.13 16.63 -3.40
CA GLU A 69 -19.06 17.38 -2.74
C GLU A 69 -17.78 17.50 -3.57
N PHE A 70 -17.54 16.52 -4.44
CA PHE A 70 -16.42 16.46 -5.36
C PHE A 70 -16.70 17.21 -6.67
N ASP A 71 -17.95 17.63 -6.90
CA ASP A 71 -18.30 18.49 -8.02
C ASP A 71 -17.79 19.91 -7.77
N LYS A 72 -16.69 20.26 -8.45
CA LYS A 72 -16.11 21.61 -8.48
C LYS A 72 -16.45 22.36 -9.77
N GLY A 73 -17.40 21.86 -10.58
CA GLY A 73 -17.85 22.43 -11.84
C GLY A 73 -17.14 21.86 -13.08
N GLY A 74 -17.92 21.56 -14.13
CA GLY A 74 -17.50 20.99 -15.42
C GLY A 74 -18.11 19.62 -15.70
N MET A 75 -18.08 19.12 -16.94
CA MET A 75 -18.60 17.78 -17.28
C MET A 75 -17.81 16.67 -16.56
N SER A 76 -18.54 15.80 -15.84
CA SER A 76 -18.04 14.68 -15.02
C SER A 76 -17.20 15.07 -13.79
N SER A 77 -17.42 16.28 -13.28
CA SER A 77 -16.81 16.71 -12.01
C SER A 77 -17.56 16.05 -10.86
N GLY A 78 -16.87 15.20 -10.11
CA GLY A 78 -17.42 14.54 -8.93
C GLY A 78 -17.85 13.09 -9.10
N ASP A 79 -17.77 12.53 -10.30
CA ASP A 79 -17.95 11.08 -10.50
C ASP A 79 -16.71 10.30 -10.05
N VAL A 80 -16.95 9.23 -9.30
CA VAL A 80 -15.97 8.27 -8.79
C VAL A 80 -16.13 6.96 -9.57
N SER A 81 -15.02 6.36 -10.03
CA SER A 81 -15.07 5.13 -10.82
C SER A 81 -14.98 3.89 -9.93
N MET A 82 -16.06 3.12 -9.82
CA MET A 82 -16.04 1.88 -9.05
C MET A 82 -15.04 0.87 -9.64
N LYS A 83 -14.95 0.80 -10.97
CA LYS A 83 -13.99 -0.04 -11.67
C LYS A 83 -12.56 0.26 -11.23
N PHE A 84 -12.18 1.54 -11.20
CA PHE A 84 -10.84 1.94 -10.73
C PHE A 84 -10.60 1.47 -9.29
N TRP A 85 -11.55 1.66 -8.38
CA TRP A 85 -11.35 1.27 -6.98
C TRP A 85 -11.27 -0.24 -6.78
N HIS A 86 -12.01 -1.03 -7.56
CA HIS A 86 -11.95 -2.49 -7.52
C HIS A 86 -10.67 -3.06 -8.15
N GLU A 87 -10.24 -2.52 -9.30
CA GLU A 87 -9.13 -3.09 -10.07
C GLU A 87 -7.77 -2.51 -9.69
N GLU A 88 -7.72 -1.25 -9.25
CA GLU A 88 -6.46 -0.52 -9.03
C GLU A 88 -6.37 0.09 -7.62
N GLY A 89 -7.36 0.87 -7.20
CA GLY A 89 -7.30 1.66 -5.96
C GLY A 89 -7.11 0.83 -4.69
N LEU A 90 -8.04 -0.09 -4.40
CA LEU A 90 -7.95 -0.94 -3.22
C LEU A 90 -6.78 -1.96 -3.31
N PRO A 91 -6.57 -2.68 -4.43
CA PRO A 91 -5.42 -3.59 -4.57
C PRO A 91 -4.06 -2.92 -4.35
N LEU A 92 -3.90 -1.66 -4.79
CA LEU A 92 -2.69 -0.87 -4.58
C LEU A 92 -2.45 -0.59 -3.09
N LEU A 93 -3.49 -0.17 -2.37
CA LEU A 93 -3.40 0.11 -0.93
C LEU A 93 -3.06 -1.15 -0.12
N LEU A 94 -3.68 -2.29 -0.45
CA LEU A 94 -3.39 -3.57 0.19
C LEU A 94 -1.94 -4.00 -0.03
N SER A 95 -1.44 -3.91 -1.27
CA SER A 95 -0.06 -4.25 -1.59
C SER A 95 0.94 -3.39 -0.83
N ARG A 96 0.64 -2.09 -0.65
CA ARG A 96 1.47 -1.17 0.15
C ARG A 96 1.41 -1.47 1.64
N LEU A 97 0.25 -1.86 2.17
CA LEU A 97 0.11 -2.28 3.56
C LEU A 97 0.98 -3.52 3.85
N GLU A 98 0.90 -4.53 2.97
CA GLU A 98 1.68 -5.77 3.10
C GLU A 98 3.19 -5.47 3.04
N LYS A 99 3.63 -4.63 2.11
CA LYS A 99 5.03 -4.20 2.03
C LYS A 99 5.50 -3.49 3.31
N PHE A 100 4.70 -2.55 3.82
CA PHE A 100 5.05 -1.78 5.02
C PHE A 100 5.15 -2.65 6.27
N GLN A 101 4.29 -3.67 6.38
CA GLN A 101 4.36 -4.66 7.44
C GLN A 101 5.63 -5.51 7.34
N LEU A 102 5.99 -5.93 6.13
CA LEU A 102 7.22 -6.71 5.88
C LEU A 102 8.48 -5.89 6.22
N GLU A 103 8.55 -4.62 5.80
CA GLU A 103 9.68 -3.73 6.10
C GLU A 103 9.86 -3.57 7.61
N GLN A 104 8.79 -3.34 8.37
CA GLN A 104 8.88 -3.23 9.84
C GLN A 104 9.33 -4.51 10.54
N LEU A 105 9.03 -5.68 9.97
CA LEU A 105 9.54 -6.94 10.48
C LEU A 105 11.05 -7.09 10.22
N LEU A 106 11.53 -6.70 9.03
CA LEU A 106 12.94 -6.73 8.67
C LEU A 106 13.78 -5.74 9.51
N ASP A 107 13.27 -4.54 9.76
CA ASP A 107 13.92 -3.55 10.65
C ASP A 107 13.97 -4.01 12.11
N SER A 108 13.06 -4.90 12.52
CA SER A 108 13.05 -5.49 13.87
C SER A 108 14.05 -6.65 14.02
N GLU A 109 14.52 -7.24 12.92
CA GLU A 109 15.53 -8.31 12.91
C GLU A 109 16.99 -7.80 12.78
N GLU A 110 17.19 -6.49 12.64
CA GLU A 110 18.51 -5.84 12.81
C GLU A 110 18.93 -5.73 14.30
N GLY A 111 18.35 -6.54 15.18
CA GLY A 111 18.89 -6.87 16.50
C GLY A 111 19.58 -8.24 16.57
N ALA A 112 19.52 -9.06 15.50
CA ALA A 112 20.06 -10.42 15.49
C ALA A 112 21.46 -10.54 14.84
N SER A 113 21.92 -9.51 14.12
CA SER A 113 23.26 -9.49 13.49
C SER A 113 24.40 -9.32 14.50
N GLU A 114 24.11 -8.87 15.74
CA GLU A 114 25.11 -8.78 16.82
C GLU A 114 25.40 -10.14 17.50
N LEU A 115 24.74 -11.22 17.07
CA LEU A 115 24.96 -12.59 17.56
C LEU A 115 25.75 -13.47 16.58
N TYR A 116 25.99 -13.00 15.35
CA TYR A 116 27.03 -13.53 14.48
C TYR A 116 28.28 -12.65 14.60
N GLY A 117 28.95 -12.77 15.74
CA GLY A 117 30.34 -12.37 15.87
C GLY A 117 31.21 -13.19 14.91
N LEU A 118 31.26 -12.78 13.65
CA LEU A 118 32.38 -13.11 12.78
C LEU A 118 33.46 -12.08 13.07
N ASP A 119 34.24 -12.43 14.08
CA ASP A 119 35.51 -11.82 14.41
C ASP A 119 36.36 -11.70 13.14
N LYS A 120 37.04 -10.56 13.06
CA LYS A 120 37.93 -10.20 11.97
C LYS A 120 39.13 -11.17 11.96
N ASP A 121 39.85 -11.17 10.85
CA ASP A 121 41.18 -11.79 10.70
C ASP A 121 41.21 -13.31 10.49
N ASP A 122 40.85 -13.76 9.28
CA ASP A 122 41.62 -14.84 8.64
C ASP A 122 41.84 -14.51 7.17
N CYS A 123 42.89 -13.71 6.95
CA CYS A 123 43.63 -13.74 5.70
C CYS A 123 44.33 -15.10 5.60
N LEU A 124 43.75 -16.07 4.90
CA LEU A 124 44.54 -17.16 4.32
C LEU A 124 44.05 -17.46 2.91
N ASP A 125 44.77 -16.81 1.99
CA ASP A 125 45.21 -17.33 0.70
C ASP A 125 44.83 -18.80 0.46
N ARG A 126 43.77 -19.00 -0.31
CA ARG A 126 43.66 -20.20 -1.12
C ARG A 126 43.65 -19.77 -2.57
N THR A 127 44.87 -19.58 -3.07
CA THR A 127 45.21 -19.77 -4.47
C THR A 127 44.42 -20.96 -5.03
N TYR A 128 43.53 -20.70 -5.98
CA TYR A 128 42.97 -21.72 -6.86
C TYR A 128 43.82 -21.78 -8.14
N PRO A 129 44.60 -22.85 -8.35
CA PRO A 129 44.87 -23.38 -9.68
C PRO A 129 44.15 -24.73 -9.79
N GLY A 130 43.28 -24.95 -10.78
CA GLY A 130 43.70 -25.21 -12.14
C GLY A 130 43.36 -26.67 -12.48
N VAL A 131 42.28 -26.84 -13.23
CA VAL A 131 42.01 -27.81 -14.31
C VAL A 131 42.71 -29.19 -14.36
N SER A 132 41.86 -30.21 -14.53
CA SER A 132 41.98 -31.35 -15.48
C SER A 132 42.77 -32.63 -15.14
N GLU A 133 42.10 -33.73 -15.54
CA GLU A 133 42.58 -35.04 -16.03
C GLU A 133 42.97 -36.13 -15.00
N LEU A 134 42.25 -37.27 -15.01
CA LEU A 134 42.61 -38.60 -15.60
C LEU A 134 43.78 -39.21 -14.80
N GLU A 135 43.69 -40.39 -14.16
CA GLU A 135 42.94 -41.63 -14.37
C GLU A 135 42.57 -42.27 -13.01
#